data_AF-A0A117NFB2-F1
#
_entry.id   AF-A0A117NFB2-F1
#
_cell.length_a   1.000
_cell.length_b   1.000
_cell.length_c   1.000
_cell.angle_alpha   90.00
_cell.angle_beta   90.00
_cell.angle_gamma   90.00
#
_symmetry.space_group_name_H-M   'P 1'
#
loop_
_entity.id
_entity.type
_entity.pdbx_description
1 polymer ?
#
loop_
_entity_poly.entity_id
_entity_poly.type
_entity_poly.pdbx_seq_one_letter_code
_entity_poly.pdbx_strand_id
1 'polypeptide(L)'
;MKKIIPFLFVSLLAGCGQSEAPQKPSDSAANIPTVEELAANPERLKELRRQCKTDRPVMGEVLCNRVADATRKRFYGDGKVPYTPPKEPPKF
;
A
#
# COMPACT_ATOMS: atom_id res chain seq x y z
N MET A 1 -20.15 -56.30 -13.36
CA MET A 1 -20.91 -55.78 -14.53
C MET A 1 -21.91 -54.77 -13.97
N LYS A 2 -21.84 -53.46 -14.20
CA LYS A 2 -21.91 -52.68 -15.45
C LYS A 2 -21.56 -51.24 -15.03
N LYS A 3 -20.33 -50.78 -15.30
CA LYS A 3 -19.93 -49.88 -16.41
C LYS A 3 -20.51 -48.46 -16.30
N ILE A 4 -19.60 -47.48 -16.45
CA ILE A 4 -19.78 -46.10 -17.01
C ILE A 4 -20.23 -45.07 -15.95
N ILE A 5 -19.58 -43.93 -15.68
CA ILE A 5 -18.46 -43.16 -16.27
C ILE A 5 -18.04 -42.14 -15.17
N PRO A 6 -16.75 -41.75 -15.09
CA PRO A 6 -16.28 -40.75 -14.13
C PRO A 6 -16.84 -39.37 -14.50
N PHE A 7 -17.69 -38.81 -13.63
CA PHE A 7 -18.09 -37.41 -13.75
C PHE A 7 -16.94 -36.53 -13.27
N LEU A 8 -16.04 -36.21 -14.21
CA LEU A 8 -15.46 -34.87 -14.39
C LEU A 8 -15.05 -34.19 -13.08
N PHE A 9 -13.82 -34.36 -12.58
CA PHE A 9 -12.63 -33.66 -13.10
C PHE A 9 -12.89 -32.23 -13.63
N VAL A 10 -13.63 -31.39 -12.89
CA VAL A 10 -13.59 -29.92 -13.04
C VAL A 10 -13.77 -29.25 -11.68
N SER A 11 -12.69 -29.18 -10.92
CA SER A 11 -12.48 -28.14 -9.89
C SER A 11 -10.97 -27.91 -9.70
N LEU A 12 -10.23 -27.89 -10.82
CA LEU A 12 -8.96 -27.17 -10.87
C LEU A 12 -9.29 -25.70 -11.17
N LEU A 13 -8.68 -24.80 -10.40
CA LEU A 13 -8.66 -23.33 -10.55
C LEU A 13 -9.71 -22.52 -9.75
N ALA A 14 -9.78 -22.70 -8.44
CA ALA A 14 -10.02 -21.56 -7.52
C ALA A 14 -8.71 -20.75 -7.34
N GLY A 15 -8.05 -20.45 -8.46
CA GLY A 15 -6.78 -19.75 -8.55
C GLY A 15 -6.91 -18.64 -9.60
N CYS A 16 -7.74 -17.65 -9.30
CA CYS A 16 -7.62 -16.26 -9.75
C CYS A 16 -8.85 -15.47 -9.27
N GLY A 17 -8.64 -14.64 -8.24
CA GLY A 17 -9.39 -13.41 -8.00
C GLY A 17 -10.91 -13.52 -7.95
N GLN A 18 -11.46 -14.23 -6.96
CA GLN A 18 -12.79 -13.88 -6.49
C GLN A 18 -12.65 -12.55 -5.76
N SER A 19 -12.87 -11.45 -6.48
CA SER A 19 -13.06 -10.13 -5.88
C SER A 19 -14.32 -10.25 -5.02
N GLU A 20 -14.14 -10.66 -3.76
CA GLU A 20 -15.17 -10.52 -2.75
C GLU A 20 -15.63 -9.07 -2.74
N ALA A 21 -16.94 -8.92 -2.57
CA ALA A 21 -17.73 -7.72 -2.73
C ALA A 21 -17.08 -6.48 -2.11
N PRO A 22 -17.46 -5.25 -2.55
CA PRO A 22 -17.01 -4.03 -1.92
C PRO A 22 -17.34 -4.09 -0.43
N GLN A 23 -16.34 -4.39 0.40
CA GLN A 23 -16.42 -4.10 1.81
C GLN A 23 -16.61 -2.59 1.85
N LYS A 24 -17.79 -2.17 2.32
CA LYS A 24 -18.11 -0.77 2.60
C LYS A 24 -16.84 -0.11 3.12
N PRO A 25 -16.36 1.00 2.51
CA PRO A 25 -15.27 1.75 3.12
C PRO A 25 -15.78 2.12 4.51
N SER A 26 -15.25 1.44 5.51
CA SER A 26 -15.59 1.71 6.90
C SER A 26 -15.30 3.18 7.15
N ASP A 27 -15.98 3.74 8.13
CA ASP A 27 -15.90 5.13 8.61
C ASP A 27 -14.48 5.60 9.03
N SER A 28 -13.45 4.82 8.67
CA SER A 28 -12.01 5.02 8.76
C SER A 28 -11.51 6.32 8.11
N ALA A 29 -12.14 6.82 7.05
CA ALA A 29 -11.64 7.99 6.32
C ALA A 29 -11.56 9.25 7.21
N ALA A 30 -12.48 9.38 8.17
CA ALA A 30 -12.53 10.51 9.09
C ALA A 30 -11.43 10.46 10.18
N ASN A 31 -10.78 9.31 10.40
CA ASN A 31 -9.81 9.09 11.48
C ASN A 31 -8.40 8.73 10.96
N ILE A 32 -8.12 8.88 9.66
CA ILE A 32 -6.77 8.61 9.14
C ILE A 32 -5.86 9.77 9.57
N PRO A 33 -4.76 9.52 10.31
CA PRO A 33 -3.82 10.56 10.71
C PRO A 33 -3.24 11.28 9.50
N THR A 34 -2.88 12.55 9.62
CA THR A 34 -2.25 13.35 8.56
C THR A 34 -0.83 12.88 8.26
N VAL A 35 -0.27 13.33 7.14
CA VAL A 35 1.13 13.04 6.78
C VAL A 35 2.08 13.61 7.84
N GLU A 36 1.76 14.78 8.35
CA GLU A 36 2.52 15.51 9.37
C GLU A 36 2.53 14.75 10.69
N GLU A 37 1.37 14.29 11.17
CA GLU A 37 1.27 13.50 12.40
C GLU A 37 2.01 12.16 12.30
N LEU A 38 1.89 11.48 11.16
CA LEU A 38 2.62 10.24 10.91
C LEU A 38 4.14 10.46 10.81
N ALA A 39 4.57 11.56 10.18
CA ALA A 39 5.98 11.90 10.06
C ALA A 39 6.60 12.32 11.41
N ALA A 40 5.80 12.91 12.31
CA ALA A 40 6.21 13.30 13.66
C ALA A 40 6.42 12.11 14.60
N ASN A 41 5.77 10.96 14.36
CA ASN A 41 5.92 9.75 15.18
C ASN A 41 6.60 8.60 14.41
N PRO A 42 7.95 8.49 14.48
CA PRO A 42 8.71 7.52 13.68
C PRO A 42 8.43 6.06 14.05
N GLU A 43 8.19 5.77 15.32
CA GLU A 43 7.93 4.40 15.79
C GLU A 43 6.57 3.90 15.29
N ARG A 44 5.54 4.76 15.40
CA ARG A 44 4.20 4.44 14.86
C ARG A 44 4.25 4.26 13.34
N LEU A 45 4.97 5.14 12.64
CA LEU A 45 5.12 5.06 11.19
C LEU A 45 5.82 3.77 10.74
N LYS A 46 6.84 3.32 11.48
CA LYS A 46 7.56 2.07 11.20
C LYS A 46 6.65 0.85 11.30
N GLU A 47 5.83 0.76 12.36
CA GLU A 47 4.89 -0.36 12.50
C GLU A 47 3.80 -0.34 11.44
N LEU A 48 3.21 0.82 11.15
CA LEU A 48 2.22 0.96 10.08
C LEU A 48 2.81 0.60 8.71
N ARG A 49 4.07 0.94 8.45
CA ARG A 49 4.77 0.54 7.22
C ARG A 49 4.95 -0.97 7.14
N ARG A 50 5.22 -1.65 8.26
CA ARG A 50 5.28 -3.13 8.31
C ARG A 50 3.92 -3.73 7.99
N GLN A 51 2.86 -3.25 8.63
CA GLN A 51 1.48 -3.71 8.43
C GLN A 51 0.99 -3.46 7.00
N CYS A 52 1.25 -2.28 6.44
CA CYS A 52 0.88 -1.97 5.05
C CYS A 52 1.63 -2.82 4.00
N LYS A 53 2.74 -3.47 4.36
CA LYS A 53 3.45 -4.40 3.47
C LYS A 53 2.77 -5.76 3.42
N THR A 54 2.23 -6.22 4.54
CA THR A 54 1.63 -7.56 4.70
C THR A 54 0.12 -7.55 4.49
N ASP A 55 -0.56 -6.53 5.01
CA ASP A 55 -2.01 -6.50 5.21
C ASP A 55 -2.67 -5.31 4.50
N ARG A 56 -2.12 -4.87 3.36
CA ARG A 56 -2.65 -3.73 2.58
C ARG A 56 -4.16 -3.81 2.28
N PRO A 57 -4.74 -4.97 1.88
CA PRO A 57 -6.17 -5.07 1.63
C PRO A 57 -7.02 -4.79 2.88
N VAL A 58 -6.50 -5.15 4.07
CA VAL A 58 -7.16 -4.94 5.36
C VAL A 58 -6.98 -3.50 5.84
N MET A 59 -5.79 -2.94 5.63
CA MET A 59 -5.43 -1.61 6.12
C MET A 59 -6.06 -0.47 5.33
N GLY A 60 -6.48 -0.73 4.10
CA GLY A 60 -7.07 0.25 3.22
C GLY A 60 -6.03 1.09 2.49
N GLU A 61 -6.35 1.39 1.24
CA GLU A 61 -5.41 2.03 0.33
C GLU A 61 -5.03 3.45 0.76
N VAL A 62 -6.01 4.21 1.25
CA VAL A 62 -5.83 5.60 1.68
C VAL A 62 -4.83 5.72 2.83
N LEU A 63 -4.94 4.84 3.84
CA LEU A 63 -4.01 4.82 4.98
C LEU A 63 -2.60 4.48 4.51
N CYS A 64 -2.44 3.40 3.73
CA CYS A 64 -1.13 2.95 3.29
C CYS A 64 -0.43 3.92 2.34
N ASN A 65 -1.18 4.63 1.49
CA ASN A 65 -0.62 5.70 0.66
C ASN A 65 -0.11 6.86 1.53
N ARG A 66 -0.85 7.24 2.57
CA ARG A 66 -0.44 8.30 3.48
C ARG A 66 0.78 7.93 4.33
N VAL A 67 0.87 6.67 4.77
CA VAL A 67 2.08 6.11 5.41
C VAL A 67 3.29 6.18 4.48
N ALA A 68 3.09 5.92 3.18
CA ALA A 68 4.16 6.07 2.19
C ALA A 68 4.59 7.54 2.03
N ASP A 69 3.65 8.48 1.97
CA ASP A 69 3.93 9.92 1.91
C ASP A 69 4.69 10.41 3.14
N ALA A 70 4.27 10.01 4.34
CA ALA A 70 4.95 10.35 5.59
C ALA A 70 6.37 9.78 5.65
N THR A 71 6.56 8.55 5.18
CA THR A 71 7.89 7.95 5.03
C THR A 71 8.74 8.78 4.07
N ARG A 72 8.20 9.13 2.90
CA ARG A 72 8.89 9.93 1.89
C ARG A 72 9.31 11.30 2.44
N LYS A 73 8.40 11.98 3.16
CA LYS A 73 8.66 13.27 3.80
C LYS A 73 9.82 13.19 4.80
N ARG A 74 9.84 12.16 5.67
CA ARG A 74 10.96 11.95 6.60
C ARG A 74 12.29 11.66 5.88
N PHE A 75 12.24 10.94 4.77
CA PHE A 75 13.44 10.61 4.00
C PHE A 75 14.06 11.83 3.31
N TYR A 76 13.25 12.65 2.65
CA TYR A 76 13.74 13.88 1.98
C TYR A 76 13.96 15.05 2.95
N GLY A 77 13.44 14.98 4.17
CA GLY A 77 13.57 16.04 5.17
C GLY A 77 12.89 17.33 4.72
N ASP A 78 13.57 18.45 4.89
CA ASP A 78 13.10 19.78 4.46
C ASP A 78 13.36 20.06 2.96
N GLY A 79 13.86 19.07 2.21
CA GLY A 79 14.17 19.20 0.80
C GLY A 79 15.41 20.04 0.51
N LYS A 80 16.18 20.45 1.52
CA LYS A 80 17.47 21.10 1.33
C LYS A 80 18.53 20.04 1.10
N VAL A 81 18.87 19.84 -0.17
CA VAL A 81 19.95 18.94 -0.58
C VAL A 81 21.25 19.72 -0.78
N PRO A 82 22.42 19.19 -0.38
CA PRO A 82 23.71 19.86 -0.56
C PRO A 82 24.05 20.17 -2.03
N TYR A 83 23.49 19.40 -2.96
CA TYR A 83 23.71 19.56 -4.38
C TYR A 83 22.42 19.96 -5.08
N THR A 84 22.39 21.21 -5.56
CA THR A 84 21.36 21.69 -6.49
C THR A 84 22.09 22.07 -7.77
N PRO A 85 21.96 21.28 -8.87
CA PRO A 85 22.60 21.63 -10.12
C PRO A 85 22.20 23.04 -10.58
N PRO A 86 23.08 23.75 -11.30
CA PRO A 86 22.68 24.98 -11.98
C PRO A 86 21.45 24.74 -12.87
N LYS A 87 20.50 25.68 -12.86
CA LYS A 87 19.30 25.59 -13.72
C LYS A 87 19.67 25.63 -15.21
N GLU A 88 20.75 26.32 -15.53
CA GLU A 88 21.25 26.43 -16.89
C GLU A 88 22.22 25.29 -17.20
N PRO A 89 22.14 24.69 -18.39
CA PRO A 89 23.11 23.70 -18.82
C PRO A 89 24.51 24.32 -18.93
N PRO A 90 25.59 23.55 -18.66
CA PRO A 90 26.95 24.03 -18.82
C PRO A 90 27.21 24.46 -20.27
N LYS A 91 27.88 25.60 -20.46
CA LYS A 91 28.38 26.01 -21.77
C LYS A 91 29.71 25.31 -22.01
N PHE A 92 29.75 24.42 -23.00
CA PHE A 92 30.96 23.78 -23.51
C PHE A 92 31.44 24.49 -24.76
#